data_AF-D2QNZ7-F1
#
_entry.id   AF-D2QNZ7-F1
#
_cell.length_a   1.000
_cell.length_b   1.000
_cell.length_c   1.000
_cell.angle_alpha   90.00
_cell.angle_beta   90.00
_cell.angle_gamma   90.00
#
_symmetry.space_group_name_H-M   'P 1'
#
loop_
_entity.id
_entity.type
_entity.pdbx_description
1 polymer ?
#
loop_
_entity_poly.entity_id
_entity_poly.type
_entity_poly.pdbx_seq_one_letter_code
_entity_poly.pdbx_strand_id
1 'polypeptide(L)' 'MVIRIPKDAPASAVDDALKAITNQPKSARKGFDATKYAGKIKFPMDGLAYQKKVRDEWE' A
#
# COMPACT_ATOMS: atom_id res chain seq x y z
N MET A 1 -2.46 -9.53 12.97
CA MET A 1 -2.58 -8.06 13.07
C MET A 1 -3.27 -7.59 11.80
N VAL A 2 -4.32 -6.81 11.95
CA VAL A 2 -5.09 -6.25 10.82
C VAL A 2 -4.96 -4.74 10.92
N ILE A 3 -4.38 -4.11 9.89
CA ILE A 3 -4.38 -2.65 9.77
C ILE A 3 -5.58 -2.27 8.91
N ARG A 4 -6.46 -1.43 9.44
CA ARG A 4 -7.61 -0.89 8.71
C ARG A 4 -7.32 0.58 8.42
N ILE A 5 -7.27 0.93 7.14
CA ILE A 5 -7.08 2.31 6.69
C ILE A 5 -8.39 2.71 5.98
N PRO A 6 -9.09 3.77 6.42
CA PRO A 6 -10.28 4.24 5.73
C PRO A 6 -9.93 4.79 4.35
N LYS A 7 -10.87 4.71 3.40
CA LYS A 7 -10.65 5.09 1.99
C LYS A 7 -10.16 6.53 1.84
N ASP A 8 -10.66 7.44 2.66
CA ASP A 8 -10.38 8.88 2.60
C ASP A 8 -9.23 9.30 3.55
N ALA A 9 -8.49 8.33 4.09
CA ALA A 9 -7.34 8.63 4.92
C ALA A 9 -6.24 9.35 4.11
N PRO A 10 -5.54 10.32 4.71
CA PRO A 10 -4.41 10.95 4.06
C PRO A 10 -3.30 9.92 3.82
N ALA A 11 -2.48 10.16 2.78
CA ALA A 11 -1.37 9.27 2.44
C ALA A 11 -0.39 9.03 3.60
N SER A 12 -0.26 9.99 4.51
CA SER A 12 0.54 9.88 5.74
C SER A 12 0.07 8.75 6.66
N ALA A 13 -1.22 8.43 6.69
CA ALA A 13 -1.76 7.34 7.51
C ALA A 13 -1.23 5.96 7.07
N VAL A 14 -0.95 5.80 5.77
CA VAL A 14 -0.32 4.59 5.23
C VAL A 14 1.14 4.52 5.66
N ASP A 15 1.86 5.64 5.55
CA ASP A 15 3.27 5.71 5.94
C ASP A 15 3.44 5.45 7.45
N ASP A 16 2.53 5.93 8.29
CA ASP A 16 2.54 5.70 9.74
C ASP A 16 2.15 4.27 10.12
N ALA A 17 1.20 3.66 9.40
CA ALA A 17 0.87 2.25 9.54
C ALA A 17 2.06 1.34 9.19
N LEU A 18 2.81 1.67 8.14
CA LEU A 18 4.02 0.95 7.75
C LEU A 18 5.11 1.08 8.82
N LYS A 19 5.32 2.30 9.36
CA LYS A 19 6.24 2.52 10.50
C LYS A 19 5.86 1.70 11.72
N ALA A 20 4.57 1.61 12.05
CA ALA A 20 4.10 0.82 13.17
C ALA A 20 4.45 -0.67 13.01
N ILE A 21 4.33 -1.23 11.80
CA ILE A 21 4.75 -2.61 11.52
C ILE A 21 6.28 -2.76 11.67
N THR A 22 7.04 -1.82 11.12
CA THR A 22 8.51 -1.86 11.13
C THR A 22 9.12 -1.53 12.48
N ASN A 23 8.34 -1.05 13.44
CA ASN A 23 8.80 -0.81 14.82
C ASN A 23 8.48 -1.98 15.75
N GLN A 24 7.69 -2.97 15.32
CA GLN A 24 7.40 -4.14 16.15
C GLN A 24 8.63 -5.02 16.35
N PRO A 25 8.77 -5.72 17.49
CA PRO A 25 9.86 -6.67 17.69
C PRO A 25 9.87 -7.75 16.60
N LYS A 26 11.06 -8.19 16.18
CA LYS A 26 11.22 -9.18 15.09
C LYS A 26 10.45 -10.49 15.35
N SER A 27 10.29 -10.88 16.61
CA SER A 27 9.50 -12.04 17.03
C SER A 27 7.99 -11.91 16.74
N ALA A 28 7.47 -10.68 16.69
CA ALA A 28 6.06 -10.40 16.34
C ALA A 28 5.85 -10.25 14.82
N ARG A 29 6.91 -9.96 14.07
CA ARG A 29 6.89 -9.92 12.60
C ARG A 29 6.93 -11.36 12.09
N LYS A 30 5.80 -11.91 11.65
CA LYS A 30 5.68 -13.26 11.07
C LYS A 30 6.39 -13.40 9.71
N GLY A 31 7.70 -13.16 9.66
CA GLY A 31 8.52 -13.24 8.44
C GLY A 31 8.25 -12.17 7.38
N PHE A 32 7.29 -11.27 7.60
CA PHE A 32 6.95 -10.21 6.65
C PHE A 32 7.73 -8.93 6.94
N ASP A 33 8.59 -8.54 5.99
CA ASP A 33 9.33 -7.28 6.01
C ASP A 33 8.57 -6.21 5.23
N ALA A 34 7.72 -5.45 5.92
CA ALA A 34 6.91 -4.39 5.30
C ALA A 34 7.79 -3.33 4.60
N THR A 35 8.97 -3.02 5.13
CA THR A 35 9.93 -2.09 4.52
C THR A 35 10.44 -2.56 3.16
N LYS A 36 10.54 -3.89 2.97
CA LYS A 36 11.02 -4.48 1.72
C LYS A 36 9.90 -4.67 0.68
N TYR A 37 8.70 -5.01 1.13
CA TYR A 37 7.62 -5.46 0.24
C TYR A 37 6.48 -4.46 0.07
N ALA A 38 6.32 -3.49 0.96
CA ALA A 38 5.33 -2.43 0.83
C ALA A 38 6.01 -1.13 0.41
N GLY A 39 5.48 -0.49 -0.63
CA GLY A 39 6.02 0.75 -1.16
C GLY A 39 5.08 1.40 -2.17
N LYS A 40 5.41 2.64 -2.54
CA LYS A 40 4.68 3.37 -3.57
C LYS A 40 5.17 2.92 -4.93
N ILE A 41 4.29 2.26 -5.69
CA ILE A 41 4.55 1.97 -7.10
C ILE A 41 4.26 3.25 -7.88
N LYS A 42 5.28 3.80 -8.53
CA LYS A 42 5.09 4.88 -9.51
C LYS A 42 4.68 4.23 -10.83
N PHE A 43 3.38 4.25 -11.13
CA PHE A 43 2.92 3.83 -12.44
C PHE A 43 3.32 4.89 -13.48
N PRO A 44 3.78 4.48 -14.67
CA PRO A 44 4.04 5.40 -15.78
C PRO A 44 2.75 6.00 -16.36
N MET A 45 1.59 5.48 -15.95
CA MET A 45 0.27 5.94 -16.35
C MET A 45 -0.62 6.13 -15.14
N ASP A 46 -1.61 7.01 -15.26
CA ASP A 46 -2.62 7.20 -14.22
C ASP A 46 -3.35 5.88 -13.89
N GLY A 47 -3.66 5.67 -12.61
CA GLY A 47 -4.23 4.42 -12.13
C GLY A 47 -5.61 4.13 -12.73
N LEU A 48 -6.41 5.17 -12.96
CA LEU A 48 -7.70 5.05 -13.62
C LEU A 48 -7.53 4.68 -15.09
N ALA A 49 -6.55 5.29 -15.78
CA ALA A 49 -6.23 4.96 -17.16
C ALA A 49 -5.74 3.51 -17.31
N TYR A 50 -4.95 2.99 -16.37
CA TYR A 50 -4.54 1.59 -16.36
C TYR A 50 -5.74 0.66 -16.20
N GLN A 51 -6.64 0.98 -15.26
CA GLN A 51 -7.85 0.19 -15.03
C GLN A 51 -8.76 0.15 -16.26
N LYS A 52 -9.00 1.30 -16.90
CA LYS A 52 -9.78 1.37 -18.15
C LYS A 52 -9.13 0.57 -19.28
N LYS A 53 -7.81 0.65 -19.42
CA LYS A 53 -7.04 -0.12 -20.41
C LYS A 53 -7.17 -1.64 -20.20
N VAL A 54 -7.08 -2.12 -18.96
CA VAL A 54 -7.18 -3.56 -18.64
C VAL A 54 -8.62 -4.07 -18.81
N ARG A 55 -9.62 -3.24 -18.55
CA ARG A 55 -11.04 -3.58 -18.69
C ARG A 55 -11.56 -3.44 -20.12
N ASP A 56 -10.73 -2.93 -21.03
CA ASP A 56 -11.09 -2.65 -22.42
C ASP A 56 -12.31 -1.69 -22.54
N GLU A 57 -12.45 -0.79 -21.55
CA GLU A 57 -13.53 0.20 -21.45
C GLU A 57 -13.08 1.54 -22.08
N TRP A 58 -12.61 1.48 -23.33
CA TRP A 58 -12.32 2.71 -24.09
C TRP A 58 -13.62 3.25 -24.69
N GLU A 59 -14.16 4.31 -24.09
CA GLU A 59 -15.03 5.29 -24.77
C GLU A 59 -14.19 6.28 -25.57
#